data_AF-A0A829R5H1-F1
#
_entry.id   AF-A0A829R5H1-F1
#
_cell.length_a   1.000
_cell.length_b   1.000
_cell.length_c   1.000
_cell.angle_alpha   90.00
_cell.angle_beta   90.00
_cell.angle_gamma   90.00
#
_symmetry.space_group_name_H-M   'P 1'
#
loop_
_entity.id
_entity.type
_entity.pdbx_description
1 polymer ?
#
loop_
_entity_poly.entity_id
_entity_poly.type
_entity_poly.pdbx_seq_one_letter_code
_entity_poly.pdbx_strand_id
1 'polypeptide(L)'
;MFRDWGINDIPTATRINTGKSSAVSAQLKSSSDTLNNVLKDYPNAKIHIYGHSLGSMDGQYALANLKKSEISRINSAYFYQGPNIYSTLSAEQKETVQALNERHIVFNYIDMRDLIPVGYGYGNPTIGTLLTVDGKPTGSMSEQHMWGGYEFDKDGNLKLDSSGSAKLAKQLTGGRLKNLELLKKEIPKK
;
A
#
# COMPACT_ATOMS: atom_id res chain seq x y z
N MET A 1 -19.03 19.48 -12.57
CA MET A 1 -17.59 19.19 -12.42
C MET A 1 -17.35 18.00 -11.45
N PHE A 2 -18.14 16.92 -11.54
CA PHE A 2 -18.07 15.77 -10.61
C PHE A 2 -18.10 14.39 -11.31
N ARG A 3 -18.02 14.35 -12.64
CA ARG A 3 -18.25 13.13 -13.45
C ARG A 3 -16.99 12.38 -13.90
N ASP A 4 -15.79 12.82 -13.52
CA ASP A 4 -14.55 12.25 -14.09
C ASP A 4 -13.84 11.23 -13.19
N TRP A 5 -13.87 11.40 -11.87
CA TRP A 5 -13.05 10.59 -10.95
C TRP A 5 -13.57 9.17 -10.68
N GLY A 6 -14.89 8.97 -10.51
CA GLY A 6 -15.42 7.66 -10.08
C GLY A 6 -15.74 6.69 -11.23
N ILE A 7 -16.11 7.19 -12.41
CA ILE A 7 -16.73 6.36 -13.47
C ILE A 7 -15.71 5.92 -14.53
N ASN A 8 -14.67 6.72 -14.80
CA ASN A 8 -13.66 6.41 -15.81
C ASN A 8 -12.48 5.58 -15.26
N ASP A 9 -12.17 5.71 -13.96
CA ASP A 9 -11.06 4.99 -13.32
C ASP A 9 -11.41 3.56 -12.94
N ILE A 10 -12.67 3.26 -12.59
CA ILE A 10 -13.12 1.88 -12.28
C ILE A 10 -12.90 0.94 -13.49
N PRO A 11 -13.32 1.28 -14.73
CA PRO A 11 -13.00 0.50 -15.92
C PRO A 11 -11.49 0.34 -16.16
N THR A 12 -10.69 1.36 -15.87
CA THR A 12 -9.24 1.36 -16.08
C THR A 12 -8.52 0.48 -15.05
N ALA A 13 -8.84 0.62 -13.77
CA ALA A 13 -8.39 -0.25 -12.68
C ALA A 13 -8.77 -1.72 -12.94
N THR A 14 -10.01 -1.95 -13.40
CA THR A 14 -10.49 -3.29 -13.78
C THR A 14 -9.75 -3.84 -15.00
N ARG A 15 -9.47 -3.03 -16.02
CA ARG A 15 -8.72 -3.44 -17.24
C ARG A 15 -7.26 -3.77 -16.95
N ILE A 16 -6.61 -2.98 -16.10
CA ILE A 16 -5.24 -3.23 -15.65
C ILE A 16 -5.20 -4.53 -14.83
N ASN A 17 -6.13 -4.71 -13.89
CA ASN A 17 -6.13 -5.91 -13.04
C ASN A 17 -6.57 -7.20 -13.74
N THR A 18 -7.44 -7.13 -14.76
CA THR A 18 -7.84 -8.31 -15.55
C THR A 18 -6.83 -8.73 -16.62
N GLY A 19 -5.64 -8.10 -16.67
CA GLY A 19 -4.60 -8.41 -17.65
C GLY A 19 -4.98 -8.08 -19.10
N LYS A 20 -6.11 -7.38 -19.31
CA LYS A 20 -6.60 -6.98 -20.64
C LYS A 20 -5.88 -5.74 -21.19
N SER A 21 -4.99 -5.13 -20.39
CA SER A 21 -4.02 -4.15 -20.85
C SER A 21 -2.66 -4.52 -20.28
N SER A 22 -1.79 -5.08 -21.12
CA SER A 22 -0.41 -5.44 -20.77
C SER A 22 0.55 -4.24 -20.80
N ALA A 23 0.08 -3.08 -21.26
CA ALA A 23 0.84 -1.84 -21.24
C ALA A 23 0.63 -1.14 -19.89
N VAL A 24 1.75 -0.79 -19.23
CA VAL A 24 1.74 0.14 -18.10
C VAL A 24 1.03 1.42 -18.53
N SER A 25 0.00 1.84 -17.78
CA SER A 25 -0.72 3.06 -18.12
C SER A 25 0.19 4.28 -17.99
N ALA A 26 -0.12 5.34 -18.74
CA ALA A 26 0.62 6.60 -18.63
C ALA A 26 0.58 7.18 -17.20
N GLN A 27 -0.51 6.94 -16.45
CA GLN A 27 -0.65 7.34 -15.04
C GLN A 27 0.34 6.61 -14.12
N LEU A 28 0.45 5.27 -14.22
CA LEU A 28 1.40 4.49 -13.41
C LEU A 28 2.84 4.92 -13.70
N LYS A 29 3.18 5.13 -14.98
CA LYS A 29 4.51 5.61 -15.35
C LYS A 29 4.77 7.03 -14.81
N SER A 30 3.81 7.93 -14.96
CA SER A 30 3.93 9.32 -14.49
C SER A 30 4.10 9.41 -12.97
N SER A 31 3.41 8.58 -12.19
CA SER A 31 3.58 8.54 -10.73
C SER A 31 4.96 8.03 -10.32
N SER A 32 5.49 7.01 -11.01
CA SER A 32 6.88 6.56 -10.83
C SER A 32 7.90 7.65 -11.14
N ASP A 33 7.76 8.32 -12.29
CA ASP A 33 8.68 9.40 -12.69
C ASP A 33 8.62 10.57 -11.69
N THR A 34 7.43 10.89 -11.19
CA THR A 34 7.23 11.94 -10.17
C THR A 34 7.96 11.61 -8.87
N LEU A 35 7.82 10.39 -8.35
CA LEU A 35 8.51 9.97 -7.12
C LEU A 35 10.04 10.01 -7.30
N ASN A 36 10.53 9.52 -8.44
CA ASN A 36 11.96 9.54 -8.75
C ASN A 36 12.52 10.97 -8.85
N ASN A 37 11.77 11.90 -9.46
CA ASN A 37 12.16 13.31 -9.50
C ASN A 37 12.18 13.94 -8.11
N VAL A 38 11.19 13.67 -7.25
CA VAL A 38 11.19 14.15 -5.86
C VAL A 38 12.41 13.63 -5.08
N LEU A 39 12.75 12.35 -5.23
CA LEU A 39 13.92 11.76 -4.55
C LEU A 39 15.24 12.38 -5.01
N LYS A 40 15.32 12.74 -6.30
CA LYS A 40 16.47 13.42 -6.91
C LYS A 40 16.58 14.88 -6.43
N ASP A 41 15.49 15.63 -6.52
CA ASP A 41 15.47 17.08 -6.26
C ASP A 41 15.58 17.38 -4.76
N TYR A 42 15.10 16.46 -3.91
CA TYR A 42 15.13 16.59 -2.46
C TYR A 42 15.92 15.42 -1.82
N PRO A 43 17.26 15.41 -1.89
CA PRO A 43 18.09 14.28 -1.47
C PRO A 43 18.15 14.03 0.05
N ASN A 44 17.45 14.82 0.88
CA ASN A 44 17.35 14.59 2.33
C ASN A 44 15.91 14.38 2.82
N ALA A 45 14.90 14.55 1.96
CA ALA A 45 13.49 14.36 2.33
C ALA A 45 13.16 12.93 2.78
N LYS A 46 12.22 12.78 3.71
CA LYS A 46 11.56 11.51 4.00
C LYS A 46 10.18 11.54 3.36
N ILE A 47 9.85 10.49 2.62
CA ILE A 47 8.65 10.48 1.78
C ILE A 47 7.56 9.64 2.44
N HIS A 48 6.36 10.22 2.49
CA HIS A 48 5.13 9.54 2.80
C HIS A 48 4.26 9.48 1.56
N ILE A 49 3.67 8.32 1.28
CA ILE A 49 2.82 8.12 0.10
C ILE A 49 1.43 7.72 0.57
N TYR A 50 0.41 8.37 0.03
CA TYR A 50 -0.99 8.03 0.28
C TYR A 50 -1.68 7.84 -1.06
N GLY A 51 -2.52 6.82 -1.16
CA GLY A 51 -3.28 6.56 -2.39
C GLY A 51 -4.59 5.86 -2.10
N HIS A 52 -5.64 6.27 -2.80
CA HIS A 52 -6.94 5.62 -2.77
C HIS A 52 -7.29 5.14 -4.18
N SER A 53 -7.97 4.00 -4.30
CA SER A 53 -8.45 3.46 -5.58
C SER A 53 -7.30 3.36 -6.61
N LEU A 54 -7.41 4.00 -7.77
CA LEU A 54 -6.35 4.07 -8.78
C LEU A 54 -5.05 4.69 -8.24
N GLY A 55 -5.14 5.73 -7.40
CA GLY A 55 -3.97 6.35 -6.78
C GLY A 55 -3.17 5.41 -5.88
N SER A 56 -3.80 4.35 -5.36
CA SER A 56 -3.09 3.27 -4.66
C SER A 56 -2.26 2.43 -5.63
N MET A 57 -2.76 2.14 -6.83
CA MET A 57 -1.98 1.44 -7.86
C MET A 57 -0.81 2.29 -8.34
N ASP A 58 -1.02 3.60 -8.52
CA ASP A 58 0.04 4.56 -8.85
C ASP A 58 1.16 4.53 -7.80
N GLY A 59 0.80 4.65 -6.52
CA GLY A 59 1.79 4.60 -5.44
C GLY A 59 2.48 3.25 -5.33
N GLN A 60 1.77 2.14 -5.48
CA GLN A 60 2.34 0.79 -5.52
C GLN A 60 3.35 0.64 -6.67
N TYR A 61 3.00 1.13 -7.86
CA TYR A 61 3.87 1.05 -9.03
C TYR A 61 5.10 1.94 -8.87
N ALA A 62 4.93 3.17 -8.38
CA ALA A 62 6.05 4.07 -8.09
C ALA A 62 7.03 3.46 -7.08
N LEU A 63 6.52 2.83 -6.02
CA LEU A 63 7.34 2.11 -5.04
C LEU A 63 8.09 0.93 -5.65
N ALA A 64 7.44 0.14 -6.51
CA ALA A 64 8.04 -1.02 -7.14
C ALA A 64 9.19 -0.67 -8.11
N ASN A 65 9.25 0.57 -8.61
CA ASN A 65 10.28 1.06 -9.53
C ASN A 65 11.41 1.84 -8.84
N LEU A 66 11.43 1.90 -7.50
CA LEU A 66 12.53 2.52 -6.77
C LEU A 66 13.84 1.73 -6.91
N LYS A 67 14.97 2.45 -6.88
CA LYS A 67 16.26 1.80 -6.66
C LYS A 67 16.34 1.32 -5.21
N LYS A 68 17.04 0.21 -4.98
CA LYS A 68 17.24 -0.35 -3.62
C LYS A 68 17.86 0.67 -2.64
N SER A 69 18.73 1.57 -3.11
CA SER A 69 19.31 2.65 -2.28
C SER A 69 18.29 3.71 -1.85
N GLU A 70 17.27 3.96 -2.67
CA GLU A 70 16.23 4.96 -2.44
C GLU A 70 15.16 4.48 -1.45
N ILE A 71 15.00 3.16 -1.29
CA ILE A 71 14.02 2.56 -0.38
C ILE A 71 14.11 3.21 1.00
N SER A 72 15.31 3.38 1.57
CA SER A 72 15.55 3.97 2.90
C SER A 72 14.96 5.39 3.11
N ARG A 73 14.61 6.08 2.03
CA ARG A 73 14.01 7.42 2.01
C ARG A 73 12.49 7.39 2.10
N ILE A 74 11.87 6.25 1.82
CA ILE A 74 10.45 6.02 2.07
C ILE A 74 10.28 5.75 3.57
N ASN A 75 9.48 6.61 4.21
CA ASN A 75 9.15 6.48 5.62
C ASN A 75 7.92 5.57 5.79
N SER A 76 6.85 5.85 5.06
CA SER A 76 5.68 4.98 5.00
C SER A 76 4.82 5.21 3.77
N ALA A 77 4.04 4.20 3.39
CA ALA A 77 3.05 4.28 2.33
C ALA A 77 1.73 3.64 2.79
N TYR A 78 0.62 4.33 2.53
CA TYR A 78 -0.71 3.93 2.96
C TYR A 78 -1.66 3.94 1.76
N PHE A 79 -2.19 2.77 1.45
CA PHE A 79 -3.05 2.52 0.31
C PHE A 79 -4.42 2.09 0.78
N TYR A 80 -5.47 2.68 0.21
CA TYR A 80 -6.85 2.48 0.62
C TYR A 80 -7.68 2.02 -0.56
N GLN A 81 -8.37 0.90 -0.42
CA GLN A 81 -9.35 0.44 -1.42
C GLN A 81 -8.81 0.35 -2.86
N GLY A 82 -7.50 0.17 -3.04
CA GLY A 82 -6.89 0.05 -4.37
C GLY A 82 -6.62 -1.40 -4.74
N PRO A 83 -6.64 -1.77 -6.03
CA PRO A 83 -6.19 -3.08 -6.50
C PRO A 83 -4.72 -3.39 -6.13
N ASN A 84 -4.42 -4.67 -5.93
CA ASN A 84 -3.06 -5.18 -5.76
C ASN A 84 -2.41 -5.44 -7.13
N ILE A 85 -1.35 -4.71 -7.46
CA ILE A 85 -0.69 -4.85 -8.78
C ILE A 85 0.44 -5.89 -8.78
N TYR A 86 0.72 -6.57 -7.67
CA TYR A 86 1.90 -7.46 -7.52
C TYR A 86 2.07 -8.48 -8.65
N SER A 87 0.97 -9.09 -9.09
CA SER A 87 0.98 -10.12 -10.15
C SER A 87 1.49 -9.58 -11.49
N THR A 88 1.29 -8.28 -11.75
CA THR A 88 1.68 -7.60 -12.99
C THR A 88 3.15 -7.16 -13.02
N LEU A 89 3.83 -7.23 -11.87
CA LEU A 89 5.21 -6.73 -11.75
C LEU A 89 6.24 -7.66 -12.40
N SER A 90 7.29 -7.03 -12.94
CA SER A 90 8.50 -7.73 -13.40
C SER A 90 9.26 -8.40 -12.24
N ALA A 91 10.22 -9.27 -12.56
CA ALA A 91 11.06 -9.89 -11.53
C ALA A 91 11.86 -8.85 -10.72
N GLU A 92 12.45 -7.85 -11.38
CA GLU A 92 13.19 -6.77 -10.73
C GLU A 92 12.29 -5.94 -9.79
N GLN A 93 11.09 -5.58 -10.25
CA GLN A 93 10.11 -4.87 -9.43
C GLN A 93 9.70 -5.70 -8.20
N LYS A 94 9.57 -7.02 -8.35
CA LYS A 94 9.28 -7.93 -7.22
C LYS A 94 10.41 -7.99 -6.21
N GLU A 95 11.68 -7.90 -6.62
CA GLU A 95 12.81 -7.78 -5.69
C GLU A 95 12.75 -6.47 -4.89
N THR A 96 12.43 -5.36 -5.54
CA THR A 96 12.23 -4.07 -4.87
C THR A 96 11.08 -4.15 -3.87
N VAL A 97 9.97 -4.78 -4.24
CA VAL A 97 8.83 -5.02 -3.34
C VAL A 97 9.21 -5.92 -2.17
N GLN A 98 10.02 -6.96 -2.37
CA GLN A 98 10.52 -7.77 -1.27
C GLN A 98 11.29 -6.91 -0.25
N ALA A 99 12.20 -6.06 -0.72
CA ALA A 99 12.97 -5.16 0.16
C ALA A 99 12.07 -4.13 0.88
N LEU A 100 11.00 -3.65 0.24
CA LEU A 100 9.98 -2.82 0.88
C LEU A 100 9.20 -3.59 1.97
N ASN A 101 8.82 -4.83 1.68
CA ASN A 101 8.05 -5.70 2.59
C ASN A 101 8.85 -6.06 3.85
N GLU A 102 10.15 -6.32 3.71
CA GLU A 102 11.07 -6.57 4.82
C GLU A 102 11.21 -5.38 5.77
N ARG A 103 10.92 -4.16 5.30
CA ARG A 103 10.93 -2.95 6.13
C ARG A 103 9.60 -2.66 6.83
N HIS A 104 8.51 -3.34 6.45
CA HIS A 104 7.19 -3.17 7.05
C HIS A 104 6.68 -1.70 7.05
N ILE A 105 6.89 -0.99 5.93
CA ILE A 105 6.53 0.44 5.79
C ILE A 105 5.38 0.71 4.81
N VAL A 106 4.87 -0.33 4.13
CA VAL A 106 3.78 -0.21 3.15
C VAL A 106 2.55 -0.94 3.69
N PHE A 107 1.39 -0.28 3.67
CA PHE A 107 0.14 -0.78 4.25
C PHE A 107 -1.01 -0.61 3.26
N ASN A 108 -1.81 -1.66 3.06
CA ASN A 108 -3.02 -1.67 2.26
C ASN A 108 -4.22 -1.88 3.18
N TYR A 109 -5.07 -0.87 3.32
CA TYR A 109 -6.31 -0.91 4.09
C TYR A 109 -7.46 -1.26 3.16
N ILE A 110 -7.97 -2.48 3.32
CA ILE A 110 -8.99 -3.04 2.44
C ILE A 110 -10.23 -3.39 3.25
N ASP A 111 -11.36 -2.80 2.89
CA ASP A 111 -12.67 -3.32 3.31
C ASP A 111 -13.05 -4.46 2.38
N MET A 112 -13.19 -5.66 2.94
CA MET A 112 -13.50 -6.86 2.15
C MET A 112 -14.91 -6.84 1.53
N ARG A 113 -15.74 -5.84 1.86
CA ARG A 113 -17.06 -5.59 1.25
C ARG A 113 -16.96 -4.75 -0.03
N ASP A 114 -15.86 -4.03 -0.22
CA ASP A 114 -15.60 -3.31 -1.46
C ASP A 114 -15.15 -4.29 -2.55
N LEU A 115 -15.70 -4.13 -3.75
CA LEU A 115 -15.42 -5.01 -4.90
C LEU A 115 -14.27 -4.51 -5.78
N ILE A 116 -13.83 -3.26 -5.61
CA ILE A 116 -12.71 -2.70 -6.38
C ILE A 116 -11.34 -3.25 -5.95
N PRO A 117 -11.04 -3.51 -4.67
CA PRO A 117 -9.73 -4.00 -4.22
C PRO A 117 -9.56 -5.48 -4.55
N VAL A 118 -9.12 -5.73 -5.78
CA VAL A 118 -8.89 -7.05 -6.35
C VAL A 118 -7.42 -7.46 -6.25
N GLY A 119 -7.13 -8.76 -6.34
CA GLY A 119 -5.76 -9.28 -6.29
C GLY A 119 -5.22 -9.53 -4.88
N TYR A 120 -6.04 -9.36 -3.85
CA TYR A 120 -5.75 -9.78 -2.47
C TYR A 120 -6.34 -11.17 -2.18
N GLY A 121 -5.83 -11.87 -1.17
CA GLY A 121 -6.36 -13.17 -0.75
C GLY A 121 -5.29 -14.21 -0.39
N TYR A 122 -5.73 -15.42 -0.03
CA TYR A 122 -4.84 -16.51 0.36
C TYR A 122 -3.92 -16.91 -0.80
N GLY A 123 -2.61 -16.94 -0.55
CA GLY A 123 -1.59 -17.27 -1.55
C GLY A 123 -1.22 -16.14 -2.52
N ASN A 124 -1.92 -15.00 -2.49
CA ASN A 124 -1.61 -13.85 -3.33
C ASN A 124 -0.59 -12.95 -2.63
N PRO A 125 0.64 -12.80 -3.16
CA PRO A 125 1.59 -11.87 -2.58
C PRO A 125 1.12 -10.43 -2.76
N THR A 126 1.47 -9.57 -1.79
CA THR A 126 1.05 -8.17 -1.75
C THR A 126 2.26 -7.24 -1.73
N ILE A 127 2.07 -6.04 -2.29
CA ILE A 127 3.02 -4.93 -2.09
C ILE A 127 2.70 -4.29 -0.74
N GLY A 128 3.50 -4.59 0.26
CA GLY A 128 3.26 -4.23 1.65
C GLY A 128 2.32 -5.19 2.38
N THR A 129 1.79 -4.69 3.48
CA THR A 129 0.96 -5.43 4.43
C THR A 129 -0.51 -5.27 4.08
N LEU A 130 -1.24 -6.37 3.96
CA LEU A 130 -2.71 -6.32 3.87
C LEU A 130 -3.33 -6.18 5.26
N LEU A 131 -3.99 -5.06 5.51
CA LEU A 131 -4.76 -4.75 6.71
C LEU A 131 -6.25 -4.69 6.34
N THR A 132 -7.01 -5.67 6.83
CA THR A 132 -8.45 -5.77 6.57
C THR A 132 -9.24 -4.92 7.57
N VAL A 133 -10.13 -4.09 7.05
CA VAL A 133 -10.87 -3.07 7.82
C VAL A 133 -12.11 -3.68 8.47
N ASP A 134 -12.31 -3.40 9.75
CA ASP A 134 -13.56 -3.70 10.48
C ASP A 134 -14.52 -2.51 10.36
N GLY A 135 -15.07 -2.38 9.16
CA GLY A 135 -16.07 -1.37 8.82
C GLY A 135 -17.50 -1.90 8.87
N LYS A 136 -18.44 -1.02 8.54
CA LYS A 136 -19.88 -1.32 8.40
C LYS A 136 -20.31 -1.34 6.92
N PRO A 137 -21.36 -2.11 6.58
CA PRO A 137 -21.97 -1.99 5.26
C PRO A 137 -22.60 -0.61 5.08
N THR A 138 -22.39 0.01 3.92
CA THR A 138 -23.03 1.29 3.54
C THR A 138 -24.35 1.09 2.82
N GLY A 139 -24.54 -0.09 2.19
CA GLY A 139 -25.66 -0.34 1.28
C GLY A 139 -25.46 0.25 -0.13
N SER A 140 -24.32 0.91 -0.38
CA SER A 140 -23.96 1.50 -1.67
C SER A 140 -22.53 1.13 -2.05
N MET A 141 -22.35 0.53 -3.23
CA MET A 141 -21.03 0.14 -3.72
C MET A 141 -20.08 1.34 -3.82
N SER A 142 -20.56 2.51 -4.26
CA SER A 142 -19.73 3.71 -4.36
C SER A 142 -19.30 4.18 -2.97
N GLU A 143 -20.21 4.21 -2.00
CA GLU A 143 -19.88 4.62 -0.64
C GLU A 143 -18.97 3.62 0.08
N GLN A 144 -19.11 2.33 -0.21
CA GLN A 144 -18.23 1.28 0.31
C GLN A 144 -16.82 1.36 -0.28
N HIS A 145 -16.72 1.74 -1.56
CA HIS A 145 -15.44 1.98 -2.22
C HIS A 145 -14.76 3.26 -1.72
N MET A 146 -15.56 4.27 -1.39
CA MET A 146 -15.11 5.37 -0.57
C MET A 146 -14.94 4.91 0.89
N TRP A 147 -14.69 5.85 1.79
CA TRP A 147 -14.53 5.55 3.21
C TRP A 147 -15.85 5.49 4.00
N GLY A 148 -17.00 5.33 3.33
CA GLY A 148 -18.31 5.41 3.98
C GLY A 148 -18.53 4.32 5.04
N GLY A 149 -17.90 3.17 4.86
CA GLY A 149 -17.93 2.05 5.82
C GLY A 149 -16.88 2.12 6.91
N TYR A 150 -15.90 3.03 6.84
CA TYR A 150 -14.78 3.06 7.77
C TYR A 150 -15.23 3.49 9.17
N GLU A 151 -14.78 2.76 10.18
CA GLU A 151 -15.01 3.09 11.58
C GLU A 151 -13.69 3.32 12.30
N PHE A 152 -13.68 4.19 13.29
CA PHE A 152 -12.48 4.56 14.02
C PHE A 152 -12.65 4.23 15.50
N ASP A 153 -11.55 3.81 16.14
CA ASP A 153 -11.52 3.65 17.58
C ASP A 153 -11.48 5.02 18.30
N LYS A 154 -11.51 4.99 19.63
CA LYS A 154 -11.45 6.19 20.48
C LYS A 154 -10.18 7.02 20.32
N ASP A 155 -9.12 6.42 19.79
CA ASP A 155 -7.81 7.04 19.60
C ASP A 155 -7.63 7.54 18.14
N GLY A 156 -8.67 7.40 17.30
CA GLY A 156 -8.69 7.84 15.91
C GLY A 156 -8.04 6.86 14.94
N ASN A 157 -7.71 5.63 15.37
CA ASN A 157 -7.20 4.61 14.44
C ASN A 157 -8.35 3.96 13.69
N LEU A 158 -8.12 3.68 12.41
CA LEU A 158 -9.05 2.88 11.61
C LEU A 158 -9.18 1.48 12.24
N LYS A 159 -10.42 1.09 12.55
CA LYS A 159 -10.72 -0.24 13.07
C LYS A 159 -10.35 -1.30 12.04
N LEU A 160 -9.61 -2.30 12.48
CA LEU A 160 -9.23 -3.46 11.69
C LEU A 160 -9.94 -4.70 12.24
N ASP A 161 -10.24 -5.65 11.37
CA ASP A 161 -10.73 -6.94 11.84
C ASP A 161 -9.62 -7.71 12.58
N SER A 162 -9.95 -8.90 13.07
CA SER A 162 -8.99 -9.72 13.82
C SER A 162 -7.74 -10.06 12.99
N SER A 163 -7.87 -10.25 11.68
CA SER A 163 -6.77 -10.57 10.76
C SER A 163 -5.86 -9.35 10.54
N GLY A 164 -6.44 -8.19 10.23
CA GLY A 164 -5.72 -6.93 10.07
C GLY A 164 -5.00 -6.53 11.36
N SER A 165 -5.70 -6.59 12.49
CA SER A 165 -5.15 -6.31 13.82
C SER A 165 -3.98 -7.22 14.15
N ALA A 166 -4.10 -8.53 13.92
CA ALA A 166 -3.03 -9.48 14.20
C ALA A 166 -1.79 -9.24 13.33
N LYS A 167 -1.96 -8.91 12.04
CA LYS A 167 -0.85 -8.59 11.14
C LYS A 167 -0.11 -7.32 11.56
N LEU A 168 -0.86 -6.26 11.87
CA LEU A 168 -0.28 -5.00 12.34
C LEU A 168 0.47 -5.20 13.66
N ALA A 169 -0.14 -5.91 14.62
CA ALA A 169 0.49 -6.23 15.90
C ALA A 169 1.78 -7.05 15.73
N LYS A 170 1.78 -8.04 14.83
CA LYS A 170 2.98 -8.84 14.50
C LYS A 170 4.12 -7.98 14.00
N GLN A 171 3.84 -7.00 13.14
CA GLN A 171 4.86 -6.10 12.61
C GLN A 171 5.41 -5.16 13.67
N LEU A 172 4.54 -4.53 14.46
CA LEU A 172 4.95 -3.67 15.57
C LEU A 172 5.79 -4.44 16.59
N THR A 173 5.39 -5.67 16.93
CA THR A 173 6.11 -6.52 17.88
C THR A 173 7.46 -6.98 17.31
N GLY A 174 7.51 -7.40 16.05
CA GLY A 174 8.75 -7.79 15.37
C GLY A 174 9.77 -6.65 15.29
N GLY A 175 9.31 -5.43 14.96
CA GLY A 175 10.16 -4.24 14.97
C GLY A 175 10.73 -3.92 16.35
N ARG A 176 9.89 -4.00 17.40
CA ARG A 176 10.31 -3.77 18.80
C ARG A 176 11.34 -4.80 19.26
N LEU A 177 11.15 -6.08 18.92
CA LEU A 177 12.09 -7.15 19.26
C LEU A 177 13.45 -6.95 18.58
N LYS A 178 13.46 -6.64 17.27
CA LYS A 178 14.70 -6.36 16.53
C LYS A 178 15.47 -5.18 17.13
N ASN A 179 14.77 -4.10 17.48
CA ASN A 179 15.40 -2.94 18.12
C ASN A 179 15.95 -3.27 19.52
N LEU A 180 15.24 -4.10 20.29
CA LEU A 180 15.72 -4.56 21.60
C LEU A 180 17.00 -5.41 21.47
N GLU A 181 17.08 -6.29 20.47
CA GLU A 181 18.29 -7.07 20.19
C GLU A 181 19.48 -6.19 19.80
N LEU A 182 19.25 -5.15 19.00
CA LEU A 182 20.29 -4.17 18.66
C LEU A 182 20.76 -3.42 19.91
N LEU A 183 19.83 -2.91 20.74
CA LEU A 183 20.17 -2.24 22.00
C LEU A 183 20.99 -3.14 22.94
N LYS A 184 20.65 -4.43 23.05
CA LYS A 184 21.40 -5.39 23.87
C LYS A 184 22.85 -5.61 23.38
N LYS A 185 23.14 -5.40 22.10
CA LYS A 185 24.50 -5.49 21.55
C LYS A 185 25.32 -4.23 21.84
N GLU A 186 24.67 -3.07 21.94
CA GLU A 186 25.30 -1.78 22.24
C GLU A 186 25.56 -1.56 23.74
N ILE A 187 24.89 -2.31 24.63
CA ILE A 187 25.14 -2.24 26.08
C ILE A 187 26.37 -3.09 26.43
N PRO A 188 27.47 -2.49 26.95
CA PRO A 188 28.63 -3.25 27.39
C PRO A 188 28.24 -4.23 28.49
N LYS A 189 28.65 -5.50 28.39
CA LYS A 189 28.54 -6.44 29.51
C LYS A 189 29.48 -5.95 30.61
N LYS A 190 28.91 -5.53 31.74
CA LYS A 190 29.64 -5.28 32.99
C LYS A 190 30.18 -6.58 33.56
#